data_AF-A0A3M5U2E0-F1
#
_entry.id   AF-A0A3M5U2E0-F1
#
_cell.length_a   1.000
_cell.length_b   1.000
_cell.length_c   1.000
_cell.angle_alpha   90.00
_cell.angle_beta   90.00
_cell.angle_gamma   90.00
#
_symmetry.space_group_name_H-M   'P 1'
#
loop_
_entity.id
_entity.type
_entity.pdbx_description
1 polymer ?
#
loop_
_entity_poly.entity_id
_entity_poly.type
_entity_poly.pdbx_seq_one_letter_code
_entity_poly.pdbx_strand_id
1 'polypeptide(L)'
;DMESGTIAAQGYRLRVPYGTLLCVSDKPLHSEIKLPGSANAFYERAVSQHLKIGIAALDLMRTQLNSLHSRKLRSFDEPPFR
;
A
#
# COMPACT_ATOMS: atom_id res chain seq x y z
N ASP A 1 -9.22 -6.96 1.02
CA ASP A 1 -9.18 -6.09 2.21
C ASP A 1 -10.32 -5.08 2.09
N MET A 2 -10.41 -4.07 2.97
CA MET A 2 -11.53 -3.11 2.98
C MET A 2 -11.08 -1.67 2.68
N GLU A 3 -9.80 -1.43 2.39
CA GLU A 3 -9.22 -0.09 2.35
C GLU A 3 -8.53 0.22 1.01
N SER A 4 -7.91 -0.76 0.36
CA SER A 4 -7.01 -0.56 -0.78
C SER A 4 -7.67 0.15 -1.95
N GLY A 5 -8.91 -0.23 -2.28
CA GLY A 5 -9.67 0.42 -3.35
C GLY A 5 -9.90 1.92 -3.05
N THR A 6 -10.27 2.24 -1.81
CA THR A 6 -10.51 3.61 -1.36
C THR A 6 -9.23 4.44 -1.38
N ILE A 7 -8.12 3.90 -0.85
CA ILE A 7 -6.83 4.61 -0.82
C ILE A 7 -6.32 4.87 -2.24
N ALA A 8 -6.36 3.87 -3.13
CA ALA A 8 -5.93 4.03 -4.51
C ALA A 8 -6.79 5.05 -5.28
N ALA A 9 -8.13 4.98 -5.11
CA ALA A 9 -9.04 5.92 -5.74
C ALA A 9 -8.82 7.36 -5.25
N GLN A 10 -8.56 7.56 -3.97
CA GLN A 10 -8.27 8.88 -3.41
C GLN A 10 -6.91 9.42 -3.86
N GLY A 11 -5.88 8.58 -3.92
CA GLY A 11 -4.57 8.94 -4.50
C GLY A 11 -4.71 9.37 -5.96
N TYR A 12 -5.50 8.64 -6.74
CA TYR A 12 -5.83 9.01 -8.12
C TYR A 12 -6.54 10.37 -8.19
N ARG A 13 -7.61 10.55 -7.41
CA ARG A 13 -8.39 11.81 -7.36
C ARG A 13 -7.55 13.02 -6.98
N LEU A 14 -6.59 12.86 -6.09
CA LEU A 14 -5.80 13.96 -5.53
C LEU A 14 -4.39 14.06 -6.15
N ARG A 15 -4.10 13.25 -7.18
CA ARG A 15 -2.79 13.24 -7.88
C ARG A 15 -1.61 12.93 -6.95
N VAL A 16 -1.87 12.20 -5.88
CA VAL A 16 -0.86 11.71 -4.93
C VAL A 16 -0.41 10.33 -5.37
N PRO A 17 0.88 10.08 -5.68
CA PRO A 17 1.39 8.74 -5.96
C PRO A 17 0.99 7.76 -4.85
N TYR A 18 0.37 6.65 -5.25
CA TYR A 18 -0.22 5.67 -4.32
C TYR A 18 0.27 4.26 -4.66
N GLY A 19 0.18 3.38 -3.66
CA GLY A 19 0.50 1.98 -3.80
C GLY A 19 -0.03 1.20 -2.60
N THR A 20 -0.22 -0.10 -2.78
CA THR A 20 -0.71 -1.00 -1.73
C THR A 20 0.17 -2.23 -1.69
N LEU A 21 0.65 -2.58 -0.50
CA LEU A 21 1.29 -3.85 -0.20
C LEU A 21 0.50 -4.52 0.93
N LEU A 22 -0.14 -5.66 0.65
CA LEU A 22 -0.96 -6.39 1.61
C LEU A 22 -0.26 -7.65 2.11
N CYS A 23 -0.49 -8.00 3.38
CA CYS A 23 -0.03 -9.23 3.98
C CYS A 23 -1.19 -10.23 3.98
N VAL A 24 -1.00 -11.44 3.47
CA VAL A 24 -2.03 -12.48 3.56
C VAL A 24 -2.18 -12.88 5.02
N SER A 25 -3.33 -12.56 5.61
CA SER A 25 -3.65 -12.91 6.99
C SER A 25 -4.27 -14.29 7.12
N ASP A 26 -5.07 -14.70 6.14
CA ASP A 26 -5.96 -15.86 6.18
C ASP A 26 -6.36 -16.27 4.74
N LYS A 27 -6.98 -17.44 4.58
CA LYS A 27 -7.45 -17.94 3.27
C LYS A 27 -8.91 -18.41 3.36
N PRO A 28 -9.89 -17.49 3.32
CA PRO A 28 -11.30 -17.83 3.56
C PRO A 28 -11.85 -18.86 2.57
N LEU A 29 -11.44 -18.82 1.30
CA LEU A 29 -11.88 -19.77 0.27
C LEU A 29 -11.31 -21.19 0.44
N HIS A 30 -10.36 -21.39 1.35
CA HIS A 30 -9.78 -22.70 1.67
C HIS A 30 -10.23 -23.18 3.07
N SER A 31 -11.28 -22.57 3.62
CA SER A 31 -11.74 -22.82 5.00
C SER A 31 -10.70 -22.50 6.09
N GLU A 32 -9.62 -21.80 5.75
CA GLU A 32 -8.62 -21.29 6.70
C GLU A 32 -9.02 -19.88 7.17
N ILE A 33 -10.18 -19.76 7.80
CA ILE A 33 -10.63 -18.50 8.40
C ILE A 33 -9.87 -18.31 9.72
N LYS A 34 -9.24 -17.14 9.88
CA LYS A 34 -8.54 -16.81 11.12
C LYS A 34 -9.51 -16.78 12.31
N LEU A 35 -9.27 -17.64 13.30
CA LEU A 35 -9.89 -17.53 14.62
C LEU A 35 -9.08 -16.55 15.49
N PRO A 36 -9.72 -15.76 16.37
CA PRO A 36 -9.00 -14.92 17.32
C PRO A 36 -8.11 -15.79 18.23
N GLY A 37 -6.79 -15.64 18.14
CA GLY A 37 -5.82 -16.28 19.05
C GLY A 37 -4.90 -17.35 18.46
N SER A 38 -5.07 -17.78 17.21
CA SER A 38 -4.18 -18.79 16.60
C SER A 38 -3.02 -18.17 15.81
N ALA A 39 -1.79 -18.37 16.35
CA ALA A 39 -0.46 -18.10 15.78
C ALA A 39 0.11 -16.65 15.87
N ASN A 40 0.21 -16.11 17.09
CA ASN A 40 0.87 -14.81 17.35
C ASN A 40 2.31 -14.72 16.83
N ALA A 41 3.17 -15.73 17.02
CA ALA A 41 4.60 -15.58 16.68
C ALA A 41 4.89 -15.44 15.17
N PHE A 42 4.17 -16.19 14.32
CA PHE A 42 4.29 -16.06 12.86
C PHE A 42 3.70 -14.73 12.39
N TYR A 43 2.54 -14.36 12.95
CA TYR A 43 1.88 -13.10 12.63
C TYR A 43 2.75 -11.89 13.01
N GLU A 44 3.28 -11.84 14.23
CA GLU A 44 4.17 -10.77 14.71
C GLU A 44 5.42 -10.62 13.84
N ARG A 45 6.05 -11.75 13.46
CA ARG A 45 7.18 -11.73 12.53
C ARG A 45 6.77 -11.18 11.16
N ALA A 46 5.64 -11.62 10.63
CA ALA A 46 5.13 -11.16 9.35
C ALA A 46 4.79 -9.67 9.37
N VAL A 47 4.13 -9.17 10.43
CA VAL A 47 3.81 -7.75 10.62
C VAL A 47 5.08 -6.90 10.69
N SER A 48 6.08 -7.31 11.48
CA SER A 48 7.35 -6.59 11.59
C SER A 48 8.08 -6.50 10.25
N GLN A 49 8.13 -7.62 9.50
CA GLN A 49 8.75 -7.63 8.18
C GLN A 49 7.96 -6.81 7.16
N HIS A 50 6.62 -6.87 7.20
CA HIS A 50 5.75 -6.11 6.31
C HIS A 50 5.98 -4.60 6.47
N LEU A 51 6.07 -4.13 7.72
CA LEU A 51 6.37 -2.73 8.00
C LEU A 51 7.76 -2.34 7.49
N LYS A 52 8.77 -3.18 7.67
CA LYS A 52 10.13 -2.93 7.16
C LYS A 52 10.17 -2.82 5.64
N ILE A 53 9.40 -3.63 4.92
CA ILE A 53 9.27 -3.51 3.46
C ILE A 53 8.65 -2.16 3.09
N GLY A 54 7.61 -1.73 3.80
CA GLY A 54 6.99 -0.41 3.60
C GLY A 54 7.98 0.74 3.82
N ILE A 55 8.75 0.71 4.90
CA ILE A 55 9.79 1.73 5.18
C ILE A 55 10.86 1.73 4.09
N ALA A 56 11.37 0.55 3.70
CA ALA A 56 12.37 0.45 2.65
C ALA A 56 11.85 0.99 1.31
N ALA A 57 10.58 0.76 0.98
CA ALA A 57 9.96 1.35 -0.21
C ALA A 57 9.89 2.88 -0.14
N LEU A 58 9.56 3.45 1.03
CA LEU A 58 9.58 4.91 1.24
C LEU A 58 10.99 5.47 1.09
N ASP A 59 12.01 4.81 1.64
CA ASP A 59 13.41 5.22 1.51
C ASP A 59 13.87 5.21 0.05
N LEU A 60 13.51 4.17 -0.72
CA LEU A 60 13.78 4.11 -2.15
C LEU A 60 13.08 5.25 -2.90
N MET A 61 11.79 5.48 -2.65
CA MET A 61 11.04 6.57 -3.29
C MET A 61 11.61 7.95 -2.95
N ARG A 62 12.15 8.12 -1.74
CA ARG A 62 12.83 9.34 -1.31
C ARG A 62 14.10 9.62 -2.10
N THR A 63 14.81 8.60 -2.60
CA THR A 63 15.95 8.79 -3.52
C THR A 63 15.52 9.22 -4.93
N GLN A 64 14.23 9.10 -5.25
CA GLN A 64 13.66 9.30 -6.58
C GLN A 64 12.62 10.43 -6.65
N LEU A 65 12.66 11.42 -5.74
CA LEU A 65 11.62 12.45 -5.63
C LEU A 65 11.23 13.12 -6.96
N ASN A 66 12.22 13.39 -7.82
CA ASN A 66 12.00 14.02 -9.12
C ASN A 66 11.30 13.12 -10.13
N SER A 67 11.50 11.79 -10.05
CA SER A 67 10.86 10.80 -10.93
C SER A 67 9.65 10.12 -10.31
N LEU A 68 9.42 10.29 -9.00
CA LEU A 68 8.31 9.70 -8.25
C LEU A 68 6.96 10.18 -8.81
N HIS A 69 6.87 11.47 -9.14
CA HIS A 69 5.71 12.02 -9.83
C HIS A 69 5.89 11.90 -11.34
N SER A 70 4.92 11.24 -11.98
CA SER A 70 4.89 11.10 -13.43
C SER A 70 3.62 11.70 -14.01
N ARG A 71 3.47 11.65 -15.34
CA ARG A 71 2.27 12.16 -16.03
C ARG A 71 1.04 11.27 -15.89
N LYS A 72 1.13 10.12 -15.21
CA LYS A 72 0.05 9.11 -15.12
C LYS A 72 -1.24 9.62 -14.46
N LEU A 73 -1.14 10.61 -13.58
CA LEU A 73 -2.29 11.16 -12.85
C LEU A 73 -2.77 12.50 -13.41
N ARG A 74 -2.15 13.00 -14.51
CA ARG A 74 -2.53 14.29 -15.09
C ARG A 74 -3.84 14.18 -15.86
N SER A 75 -4.71 15.14 -15.64
CA SER A 75 -5.91 15.43 -16.42
C SER A 75 -5.63 16.37 -17.60
N PHE A 76 -6.60 16.56 -18.48
CA PHE A 76 -6.47 17.49 -19.61
C PHE A 76 -6.39 18.96 -19.16
N ASP A 77 -7.08 19.29 -18.07
CA ASP A 77 -7.18 20.59 -17.42
C ASP A 77 -6.29 20.69 -16.16
N GLU A 78 -5.20 19.92 -16.12
CA GLU A 78 -4.33 19.83 -14.94
C GLU A 78 -3.77 21.21 -14.53
N PRO A 79 -3.93 21.62 -13.24
CA PRO A 79 -3.36 22.86 -12.75
C PRO A 79 -1.82 22.92 -12.93
N PRO A 80 -1.23 24.12 -13.08
CA PRO A 80 0.22 24.26 -13.16
C PRO A 80 0.97 23.86 -11.89
N PHE A 81 0.32 23.99 -10.73
CA PHE A 81 0.91 23.67 -9.42
C PHE A 81 0.62 22.24 -9.00
N ARG A 82 1.58 21.69 -8.25
CA ARG A 82 1.41 20.47 -7.46
C ARG A 82 1.31 20.85 -5.99
#